data_AF-A0A954L1B5-F1
#
_entry.id   AF-A0A954L1B5-F1
#
_cell.length_a   1.000
_cell.length_b   1.000
_cell.length_c   1.000
_cell.angle_alpha   90.00
_cell.angle_beta   90.00
_cell.angle_gamma   90.00
#
_symmetry.space_group_name_H-M   'P 1'
#
loop_
_entity.id
_entity.type
_entity.pdbx_description
1 polymer ?
#
loop_
_entity_poly.entity_id
_entity_poly.type
_entity_poly.pdbx_seq_one_letter_code
_entity_poly.pdbx_strand_id
1 'polypeptide(L)'
;ERAIRALVSNDLEAAKEVADAKQEVNRLSAEAERHLSRRLAADEPNRLAMFRLESELMEYIKRMYYFAKRIAKLVIEEDLNHVQTPEEEETRVQPAENAAV
;
A
#
# COMPACT_ATOMS: atom_id res chain seq x y z
N GLU A 1 -0.68 9.80 -0.80
CA GLU A 1 0.75 10.16 -0.90
C GLU A 1 1.71 9.12 -0.32
N ARG A 2 1.44 8.52 0.85
CA ARG A 2 2.37 7.57 1.51
C ARG A 2 2.87 6.42 0.64
N ALA A 3 2.00 5.74 -0.12
CA ALA A 3 2.43 4.66 -1.01
C ALA A 3 3.37 5.12 -2.15
N ILE A 4 3.21 6.36 -2.62
CA ILE A 4 4.10 6.95 -3.63
C ILE A 4 5.45 7.31 -3.00
N ARG A 5 5.45 7.86 -1.78
CA ARG A 5 6.69 8.11 -1.02
C ARG A 5 7.42 6.81 -0.68
N ALA A 6 6.71 5.77 -0.28
CA ALA A 6 7.28 4.44 -0.03
C ALA A 6 8.02 3.91 -1.27
N LEU A 7 7.42 4.03 -2.46
CA LEU A 7 8.06 3.60 -3.71
C LEU A 7 9.25 4.49 -4.11
N VAL A 8 9.13 5.81 -4.00
CA VAL A 8 10.15 6.77 -4.48
C VAL A 8 11.34 6.87 -3.51
N SER A 9 11.11 6.64 -2.22
CA SER A 9 12.10 6.84 -1.14
C SER A 9 12.48 5.56 -0.42
N ASN A 10 12.02 4.40 -0.90
CA ASN A 10 12.13 3.10 -0.22
C ASN A 10 11.73 3.15 1.27
N ASP A 11 10.72 3.96 1.59
CA ASP A 11 10.26 4.18 2.96
C ASP A 11 9.42 3.00 3.42
N LEU A 12 10.10 2.04 4.05
CA LEU A 12 9.52 0.79 4.54
C LEU A 12 8.45 1.02 5.61
N GLU A 13 8.63 2.03 6.48
CA GLU A 13 7.65 2.32 7.52
C GLU A 13 6.35 2.89 6.91
N ALA A 14 6.46 3.78 5.93
CA ALA A 14 5.29 4.23 5.17
C ALA A 14 4.61 3.08 4.42
N ALA A 15 5.37 2.09 3.93
CA ALA A 15 4.81 0.90 3.28
C ALA A 15 4.04 0.02 4.29
N LYS A 16 4.61 -0.24 5.48
CA LYS A 16 3.97 -1.01 6.55
C LYS A 16 2.67 -0.35 7.02
N GLU A 17 2.68 0.96 7.25
CA GLU A 17 1.48 1.71 7.63
C GLU A 17 0.33 1.53 6.61
N VAL A 18 0.65 1.60 5.31
CA VAL A 18 -0.34 1.39 4.23
C VAL A 18 -0.81 -0.07 4.19
N ALA A 19 0.07 -1.03 4.44
CA ALA A 19 -0.27 -2.44 4.48
C ALA A 19 -1.23 -2.76 5.64
N ASP A 20 -0.99 -2.16 6.81
CA ASP A 20 -1.72 -2.36 8.07
C ASP A 20 -3.05 -1.61 8.14
N ALA A 21 -3.20 -0.52 7.36
CA ALA A 21 -4.44 0.24 7.26
C ALA A 21 -5.66 -0.58 6.75
N LYS A 22 -5.47 -1.85 6.35
CA LYS A 22 -6.53 -2.72 5.81
C LYS A 22 -7.74 -2.83 6.75
N GLN A 23 -7.48 -3.04 8.04
CA GLN A 23 -8.55 -3.22 9.02
C GLN A 23 -9.39 -1.96 9.13
N GLU A 24 -8.74 -0.79 9.17
CA GLU A 24 -9.42 0.49 9.27
C GLU A 24 -10.21 0.84 8.01
N VAL A 25 -9.64 0.62 6.82
CA VAL A 25 -10.35 0.81 5.54
C VAL A 25 -11.59 -0.08 5.46
N ASN A 26 -11.50 -1.33 5.92
CA ASN A 26 -12.64 -2.24 5.97
C ASN A 26 -13.71 -1.76 6.97
N ARG A 27 -13.29 -1.28 8.14
CA ARG A 27 -14.19 -0.75 9.18
C ARG A 27 -14.97 0.46 8.65
N LEU A 28 -14.27 1.42 8.05
CA LEU A 28 -14.86 2.61 7.45
C LEU A 28 -15.78 2.27 6.27
N SER A 29 -15.38 1.31 5.43
CA SER A 29 -16.22 0.82 4.33
C SER A 29 -17.54 0.23 4.84
N ALA A 30 -17.50 -0.60 5.88
CA ALA A 30 -18.69 -1.19 6.46
C ALA A 30 -19.59 -0.12 7.14
N GLU A 31 -19.00 0.91 7.72
CA GLU A 31 -19.73 2.04 8.28
C GLU A 31 -20.44 2.86 7.21
N ALA A 32 -19.75 3.15 6.11
CA ALA A 32 -20.31 3.84 4.94
C ALA A 32 -21.45 3.03 4.31
N GLU A 33 -21.31 1.71 4.15
CA GLU A 33 -22.37 0.83 3.64
C GLU A 33 -23.62 0.87 4.53
N ARG A 34 -23.45 0.83 5.87
CA ARG A 34 -24.58 0.99 6.81
C ARG A 34 -25.22 2.37 6.74
N HIS A 35 -24.45 3.41 6.48
CA HIS A 35 -24.98 4.76 6.29
C HIS A 35 -25.80 4.86 5.00
N LEU A 36 -25.26 4.36 3.90
CA LEU A 36 -25.91 4.34 2.58
C LEU A 36 -27.21 3.54 2.58
N SER A 37 -27.22 2.37 3.22
CA SER A 37 -28.43 1.56 3.38
C SER A 37 -29.54 2.31 4.12
N ARG A 38 -29.20 3.02 5.22
CA ARG A 38 -30.16 3.83 5.97
C ARG A 38 -30.72 4.98 5.15
N ARG A 39 -29.89 5.68 4.39
CA ARG A 39 -30.34 6.79 3.52
C ARG A 39 -31.20 6.33 2.35
N LEU A 40 -30.90 5.17 1.78
CA LEU A 40 -31.72 4.60 0.70
C LEU A 40 -33.14 4.27 1.17
N ALA A 41 -33.29 3.88 2.44
CA ALA A 41 -34.58 3.58 3.07
C ALA A 41 -35.33 4.84 3.58
N ALA A 42 -34.66 5.99 3.68
CA ALA A 42 -35.28 7.24 4.12
C ALA A 42 -36.14 7.86 3.00
N ASP A 43 -37.26 8.50 3.37
CA ASP A 43 -38.15 9.16 2.40
C ASP A 43 -37.64 10.56 2.04
N GLU A 44 -36.47 10.61 1.43
CA GLU A 44 -35.82 11.84 0.95
C GLU A 44 -35.92 11.95 -0.58
N PRO A 45 -36.08 13.18 -1.11
CA PRO A 45 -35.97 13.43 -2.54
C PRO A 45 -34.55 13.10 -3.04
N ASN A 46 -34.43 12.61 -4.27
CA ASN A 46 -33.15 12.25 -4.90
C ASN A 46 -32.32 11.15 -4.20
N ARG A 47 -32.89 10.41 -3.22
CA ARG A 47 -32.16 9.36 -2.46
C ARG A 47 -31.44 8.32 -3.33
N LEU A 48 -32.05 7.91 -4.45
CA LEU A 48 -31.46 6.91 -5.36
C LEU A 48 -30.25 7.46 -6.11
N ALA A 49 -30.31 8.73 -6.55
CA ALA A 49 -29.20 9.36 -7.26
C ALA A 49 -28.01 9.57 -6.32
N MET A 50 -28.26 10.03 -5.09
CA MET A 50 -27.23 10.19 -4.07
C MET A 50 -26.61 8.86 -3.65
N PHE A 51 -27.45 7.84 -3.42
CA PHE A 51 -26.96 6.50 -3.10
C PHE A 51 -26.03 5.94 -4.18
N ARG A 52 -26.37 6.12 -5.47
CA ARG A 52 -25.52 5.68 -6.58
C ARG A 52 -24.17 6.40 -6.59
N LEU A 53 -24.19 7.74 -6.54
CA LEU A 53 -22.99 8.56 -6.53
C LEU A 53 -22.05 8.18 -5.38
N GLU A 54 -22.60 8.04 -4.17
CA GLU A 54 -21.80 7.72 -2.99
C GLU A 54 -21.29 6.27 -2.98
N SER A 55 -22.06 5.33 -3.55
CA SER A 55 -21.61 3.94 -3.73
C SER A 55 -20.46 3.86 -4.75
N GLU A 56 -20.55 4.57 -5.87
CA GLU A 56 -19.48 4.65 -6.88
C GLU A 56 -18.20 5.28 -6.29
N LEU A 57 -18.35 6.37 -5.54
CA LEU A 57 -17.23 7.01 -4.85
C LEU A 57 -16.54 6.05 -3.88
N MET A 58 -17.31 5.30 -3.09
CA MET A 58 -16.77 4.30 -2.17
C MET A 58 -15.99 3.21 -2.90
N GLU A 59 -16.47 2.76 -4.07
CA GLU A 59 -15.77 1.77 -4.88
C GLU A 59 -14.43 2.31 -5.43
N TYR A 60 -14.40 3.58 -5.85
CA TYR A 60 -13.14 4.23 -6.23
C TYR A 60 -12.16 4.32 -5.06
N ILE A 61 -12.63 4.65 -3.84
CA ILE A 61 -11.78 4.69 -2.65
C ILE A 61 -11.21 3.30 -2.33
N LYS A 62 -12.03 2.25 -2.35
CA LYS A 62 -11.58 0.87 -2.15
C LYS A 62 -10.54 0.46 -3.20
N ARG A 63 -10.73 0.86 -4.45
CA ARG A 63 -9.80 0.56 -5.55
C ARG A 63 -8.48 1.32 -5.42
N MET A 64 -8.52 2.59 -5.02
CA MET A 64 -7.32 3.37 -4.71
C MET A 64 -6.52 2.73 -3.57
N TYR A 65 -7.19 2.28 -2.49
CA TYR A 65 -6.54 1.57 -1.41
C TYR A 65 -5.91 0.25 -1.87
N TYR A 66 -6.62 -0.52 -2.71
CA TYR A 66 -6.07 -1.76 -3.28
C TYR A 66 -4.75 -1.51 -4.01
N PHE A 67 -4.68 -0.49 -4.86
CA PHE A 67 -3.44 -0.14 -5.57
C PHE A 67 -2.35 0.34 -4.60
N ALA A 68 -2.69 1.21 -3.64
CA ALA A 68 -1.74 1.67 -2.63
C ALA A 68 -1.15 0.50 -1.81
N LYS A 69 -1.99 -0.44 -1.39
CA LYS A 69 -1.57 -1.65 -0.68
C LYS A 69 -0.68 -2.55 -1.54
N ARG A 70 -0.99 -2.67 -2.84
CA ARG A 70 -0.19 -3.48 -3.76
C ARG A 70 1.20 -2.88 -3.97
N ILE A 71 1.30 -1.56 -4.10
CA ILE A 71 2.60 -0.85 -4.18
C ILE A 71 3.38 -1.05 -2.88
N ALA A 72 2.74 -0.85 -1.72
CA ALA A 72 3.40 -1.03 -0.42
C ALA A 72 3.95 -2.45 -0.23
N LYS A 73 3.21 -3.47 -0.67
CA LYS A 73 3.69 -4.86 -0.63
C LYS A 73 4.93 -5.08 -1.49
N LEU A 74 4.98 -4.51 -2.69
CA LEU A 74 6.16 -4.63 -3.56
C LEU A 74 7.40 -4.03 -2.91
N VAL A 75 7.27 -2.85 -2.28
CA VAL A 75 8.37 -2.20 -1.53
C VAL A 75 8.86 -3.07 -0.36
N ILE A 76 7.93 -3.66 0.40
CA ILE A 76 8.28 -4.58 1.50
C ILE A 76 8.98 -5.85 0.98
N GLU A 77 8.50 -6.41 -0.14
CA GLU A 77 9.11 -7.61 -0.76
C GLU A 77 10.51 -7.31 -1.31
N GLU A 78 10.73 -6.13 -1.90
CA GLU A 78 12.04 -5.67 -2.39
C GLU A 78 13.06 -5.51 -1.24
N ASP A 79 12.66 -4.90 -0.13
CA ASP A 79 13.49 -4.77 1.07
C ASP A 79 13.89 -6.15 1.63
N LEU A 80 12.93 -7.09 1.75
CA LEU A 80 13.19 -8.45 2.21
C LEU A 80 14.18 -9.22 1.31
N ASN A 81 14.16 -8.96 0.00
CA ASN A 81 15.09 -9.58 -0.95
C ASN A 81 16.49 -8.93 -0.89
N HIS A 82 16.59 -7.63 -0.63
CA HIS A 82 17.88 -6.95 -0.45
C HIS A 82 18.60 -7.38 0.83
N VAL A 83 17.87 -7.66 1.92
CA VAL A 83 18.45 -8.21 3.18
C VAL A 83 19.10 -9.60 2.98
N GLN A 84 18.77 -10.33 1.92
CA GLN A 84 19.34 -11.66 1.64
C GLN A 84 20.64 -11.65 0.81
N THR A 85 21.13 -10.48 0.39
CA THR A 85 22.39 -10.39 -0.35
C THR A 85 23.45 -9.75 0.56
N PRO A 86 24.20 -10.54 1.36
CA PRO A 86 25.32 -9.99 2.09
C PRO A 86 26.43 -9.61 1.11
N GLU A 87 26.89 -8.38 1.25
CA GLU A 87 28.19 -7.75 0.94
C GLU A 87 29.42 -8.65 0.61
N GLU A 88 29.33 -9.67 -0.24
CA GLU A 88 30.49 -10.48 -0.68
C GLU A 88 31.12 -10.00 -2.00
N GLU A 89 31.11 -8.71 -2.29
CA GLU A 89 31.93 -8.13 -3.36
C GLU A 89 33.25 -7.49 -2.86
N GLU A 90 33.53 -7.48 -1.55
CA GLU A 90 34.71 -6.76 -1.01
C GLU A 90 35.99 -7.59 -0.83
N THR A 91 36.03 -8.90 -1.16
CA THR A 91 37.23 -9.74 -0.87
C THR A 91 37.91 -10.44 -2.05
N ARG A 92 37.45 -10.32 -3.31
CA ARG A 92 38.04 -11.14 -4.41
C ARG A 92 39.15 -10.50 -5.24
N VAL A 93 39.49 -9.22 -5.07
CA VAL A 93 40.56 -8.61 -5.88
C VAL A 93 41.51 -7.77 -5.04
N GLN A 94 42.32 -8.42 -4.21
CA GLN A 94 43.67 -7.93 -3.89
C GLN A 94 44.66 -8.70 -4.78
N PRO A 95 45.56 -8.01 -5.50
CA PRO A 95 46.41 -8.63 -6.50
C PRO A 95 47.45 -9.49 -5.79
N ALA A 96 47.69 -10.70 -6.31
CA ALA A 96 48.85 -11.51 -5.97
C ALA A 96 50.12 -10.86 -6.54
N GLU A 97 50.49 -9.72 -5.99
CA GLU A 97 51.77 -9.06 -6.19
C GLU A 97 52.53 -9.22 -4.87
N ASN A 98 53.26 -10.34 -4.75
CA ASN A 98 54.46 -10.57 -3.91
C ASN A 98 54.57 -12.04 -3.51
N ALA A 99 55.16 -12.84 -4.39
CA ALA A 99 55.98 -13.99 -4.01
C ALA A 99 56.87 -14.38 -5.20
N ALA A 100 57.69 -13.44 -5.64
CA ALA A 100 58.91 -13.71 -6.39
C ALA A 100 60.07 -13.29 -5.48
N VAL A 101 60.57 -14.19 -4.63
CA VAL A 101 61.98 -14.35 -4.18
C VAL A 101 62.14 -15.78 -3.68
#